data_AF-A0A4Q6FWL5-F1
#
_entry.id   AF-A0A4Q6FWL5-F1
#
_cell.length_a   1.000
_cell.length_b   1.000
_cell.length_c   1.000
_cell.angle_alpha   90.00
_cell.angle_beta   90.00
_cell.angle_gamma   90.00
#
_symmetry.space_group_name_H-M   'P 1'
#
loop_
_entity.id
_entity.type
_entity.pdbx_description
1 polymer ?
#
loop_
_entity_poly.entity_id
_entity_poly.type
_entity_poly.pdbx_seq_one_letter_code
_entity_poly.pdbx_strand_id
1 'polypeptide(L)'
;MSYSSSPQDGGDKPVIWTVSVSRLSDLFRDITLEYDHLATIEPLQLGFEEAARTLRERLALERCDVVIAAGSNAAYLRGRIPVPVVVAKASGFDVMQALARARRVSPRIGVITYQEPLRELADFAATFGIDIAQRSYATKEDARAGIIDMKA
;
A
#
# COMPACT_ATOMS: atom_id res chain seq x y z
N MET A 1 -2.84 28.29 11.11
CA MET A 1 -2.29 27.47 12.21
C MET A 1 -0.80 27.34 11.96
N SER A 2 0.01 28.06 12.72
CA SER A 2 1.47 28.13 12.54
C SER A 2 2.11 27.05 13.41
N TYR A 3 2.83 26.12 12.79
CA TYR A 3 3.70 25.20 13.53
C TYR A 3 4.93 25.97 14.02
N SER A 4 5.08 26.09 15.34
CA SER A 4 6.28 26.63 15.96
C SER A 4 7.42 25.63 15.75
N SER A 5 8.48 26.06 15.05
CA SER A 5 9.74 25.32 14.95
C SER A 5 10.73 25.89 15.96
N SER A 6 11.14 25.07 16.92
CA SER A 6 12.28 25.36 17.80
C SER A 6 13.55 24.76 17.18
N PRO A 7 14.71 25.45 17.15
CA PRO A 7 15.91 24.93 16.49
C PRO A 7 16.85 24.15 17.43
N GLN A 8 17.13 22.91 17.01
CA GLN A 8 18.39 22.15 17.02
C GLN A 8 18.97 21.51 18.31
N ASP A 9 18.91 20.18 18.34
CA ASP A 9 20.03 19.28 18.72
C ASP A 9 20.28 18.34 17.52
N GLY A 10 21.52 17.94 17.27
CA GLY A 10 21.89 17.20 16.04
C GLY A 10 21.15 15.86 15.85
N GLY A 11 20.48 15.70 14.70
CA GLY A 11 20.29 14.37 14.08
C GLY A 11 19.10 13.52 14.56
N ASP A 12 17.99 14.11 14.98
CA ASP A 12 16.80 13.31 15.30
C ASP A 12 16.05 12.90 14.02
N LYS A 13 16.45 11.76 13.47
CA LYS A 13 15.86 11.19 12.25
C LYS A 13 14.36 10.96 12.46
N PRO A 14 13.50 11.29 11.48
CA PRO A 14 12.08 10.95 11.54
C PRO A 14 11.89 9.44 11.78
N VAL A 15 10.97 9.09 12.68
CA VAL A 15 10.60 7.71 12.97
C VAL A 15 9.42 7.30 12.10
N ILE A 16 9.67 6.38 11.17
CA ILE A 16 8.72 5.92 10.17
C ILE A 16 8.39 4.45 10.43
N TRP A 17 7.11 4.13 10.54
CA TRP A 17 6.67 2.74 10.60
C TRP A 17 6.07 2.31 9.27
N THR A 18 6.65 1.30 8.62
CA THR A 18 6.10 0.72 7.41
C THR A 18 5.22 -0.47 7.76
N VAL A 19 3.94 -0.45 7.35
CA VAL A 19 2.96 -1.48 7.71
C VAL A 19 2.45 -2.19 6.46
N SER A 20 2.85 -3.44 6.29
CA SER A 20 2.57 -4.22 5.09
C SER A 20 2.58 -5.72 5.35
N VAL A 21 2.09 -6.50 4.40
CA VAL A 21 2.18 -7.96 4.42
C VAL A 21 2.77 -8.48 3.10
N SER A 22 3.35 -9.68 3.14
CA SER A 22 3.83 -10.40 1.97
C SER A 22 4.79 -9.56 1.10
N ARG A 23 4.60 -9.52 -0.23
CA ARG A 23 5.54 -8.92 -1.20
C ARG A 23 5.82 -7.43 -0.97
N LEU A 24 4.87 -6.69 -0.40
CA LEU A 24 5.09 -5.27 -0.10
C LEU A 24 6.06 -5.10 1.07
N SER A 25 6.07 -6.03 2.03
CA SER A 25 7.04 -6.03 3.13
C SER A 25 8.46 -6.28 2.64
N ASP A 26 8.61 -7.15 1.63
CA ASP A 26 9.91 -7.38 0.99
C ASP A 26 10.38 -6.10 0.28
N LEU A 27 9.50 -5.47 -0.50
CA LEU A 27 9.80 -4.21 -1.19
C LEU A 27 10.21 -3.09 -0.21
N PHE A 28 9.47 -2.90 0.89
CA PHE A 28 9.84 -1.89 1.89
C PHE A 28 11.18 -2.18 2.56
N ARG A 29 11.50 -3.45 2.82
CA ARG A 29 12.80 -3.84 3.39
C ARG A 29 13.95 -3.46 2.44
N ASP A 30 13.80 -3.77 1.16
CA ASP A 30 14.81 -3.48 0.15
C ASP A 30 15.06 -1.97 0.04
N ILE A 31 13.98 -1.18 0.01
CA ILE A 31 14.05 0.29 -0.06
C ILE A 31 14.60 0.88 1.24
N THR A 32 14.28 0.32 2.41
CA THR A 32 14.69 0.87 3.72
C THR A 32 16.21 1.07 3.82
N LEU A 33 16.99 0.17 3.23
CA LEU A 33 18.46 0.25 3.21
C LEU A 33 18.97 1.52 2.52
N GLU A 34 18.22 2.08 1.57
CA GLU A 34 18.59 3.30 0.86
C GLU A 34 18.31 4.57 1.69
N TYR A 35 17.47 4.50 2.73
CA TYR A 35 16.98 5.65 3.49
C TYR A 35 17.36 5.61 4.98
N ASP A 36 18.13 4.62 5.43
CA ASP A 36 18.54 4.44 6.83
C ASP A 36 19.31 5.64 7.40
N HIS A 37 19.99 6.40 6.55
CA HIS A 37 20.71 7.62 6.88
C HIS A 37 19.78 8.84 7.04
N LEU A 38 18.55 8.77 6.53
CA LEU A 38 17.57 9.86 6.57
C LEU A 38 16.46 9.66 7.61
N ALA A 39 16.13 8.42 7.96
CA ALA A 39 15.01 8.09 8.84
C ALA A 39 15.31 6.83 9.69
N THR A 40 14.70 6.75 10.87
CA THR A 40 14.58 5.50 11.62
C THR A 40 13.36 4.77 11.11
N ILE A 41 13.54 3.70 10.33
CA ILE A 41 12.45 2.99 9.66
C ILE A 41 12.25 1.62 10.30
N GLU A 42 11.03 1.36 10.78
CA GLU A 42 10.68 0.07 11.39
C GLU A 42 9.60 -0.67 10.60
N PRO A 43 9.86 -1.92 10.19
CA PRO A 43 8.87 -2.73 9.49
C PRO A 43 7.92 -3.45 10.46
N LEU A 44 6.62 -3.31 10.22
CA LEU A 44 5.55 -4.01 10.90
C LEU A 44 4.81 -4.90 9.90
N GLN A 45 4.96 -6.22 10.06
CA GLN A 45 4.32 -7.21 9.18
C GLN A 45 2.90 -7.55 9.62
N LEU A 46 2.03 -6.54 9.66
CA LEU A 46 0.66 -6.66 10.19
C LEU A 46 -0.37 -6.09 9.20
N GLY A 47 -1.62 -6.53 9.33
CA GLY A 47 -2.72 -6.05 8.50
C GLY A 47 -3.98 -5.72 9.29
N PHE A 48 -4.75 -4.76 8.79
CA PHE A 48 -6.11 -4.44 9.21
C PHE A 48 -6.23 -4.21 10.73
N GLU A 49 -7.10 -4.96 11.41
CA GLU A 49 -7.41 -4.80 12.83
C GLU A 49 -6.20 -5.05 13.73
N GLU A 50 -5.43 -6.10 13.42
CA GLU A 50 -4.22 -6.44 14.17
C GLU A 50 -3.21 -5.29 14.10
N ALA A 51 -2.98 -4.76 12.89
CA ALA A 51 -2.13 -3.59 12.71
C ALA A 51 -2.64 -2.38 13.50
N ALA A 52 -3.93 -2.05 13.40
CA ALA A 52 -4.49 -0.90 14.10
C ALA A 52 -4.36 -1.01 15.63
N ARG A 53 -4.58 -2.21 16.19
CA ARG A 53 -4.43 -2.48 17.61
C ARG A 53 -2.98 -2.32 18.06
N THR A 54 -2.05 -3.02 17.41
CA THR A 54 -0.62 -2.96 17.74
C THR A 54 -0.06 -1.56 17.59
N LEU A 55 -0.44 -0.82 16.55
CA LEU A 55 -0.01 0.56 16.35
C LEU A 55 -0.44 1.46 17.50
N ARG A 56 -1.68 1.35 17.99
CA ARG A 56 -2.15 2.15 19.15
C ARG A 56 -1.41 1.79 20.43
N GLU A 57 -1.20 0.50 20.67
CA GLU A 57 -0.44 0.02 21.84
C GLU A 57 0.99 0.57 21.83
N ARG A 58 1.69 0.50 20.69
CA ARG A 58 3.04 1.04 20.54
C ARG A 58 3.08 2.57 20.59
N LEU A 59 2.16 3.27 19.93
CA LEU A 59 2.10 4.74 19.96
C LEU A 59 1.88 5.34 21.36
N ALA A 60 1.38 4.55 22.31
CA ALA A 60 1.28 4.97 23.70
C ALA A 60 2.63 4.95 24.44
N LEU A 61 3.61 4.22 23.92
CA LEU A 61 4.91 3.95 24.56
C LEU A 61 6.10 4.51 23.77
N GLU A 62 5.94 4.65 22.46
CA GLU A 62 7.01 4.88 21.50
C GLU A 62 6.63 6.04 20.56
N ARG A 63 7.64 6.79 20.12
CA ARG A 63 7.45 7.83 19.11
C ARG A 63 7.32 7.21 17.73
N CYS A 64 6.37 7.69 16.95
CA CYS A 64 6.28 7.47 15.51
C CYS A 64 5.74 8.75 14.87
N ASP A 65 6.45 9.25 13.87
CA ASP A 65 6.10 10.50 13.20
C ASP A 65 5.10 10.25 12.06
N VAL A 66 5.21 9.10 11.39
CA VAL A 66 4.34 8.73 10.27
C VAL A 66 4.30 7.23 10.03
N VAL A 67 3.12 6.73 9.63
CA VAL A 67 2.94 5.36 9.14
C VAL A 67 2.88 5.35 7.62
N ILE A 68 3.66 4.49 6.98
CA ILE A 68 3.56 4.21 5.54
C ILE A 68 2.90 2.85 5.34
N ALA A 69 1.83 2.81 4.56
CA ALA A 69 1.15 1.58 4.18
C ALA A 69 0.65 1.67 2.73
N ALA A 70 0.11 0.60 2.17
CA ALA A 70 -0.52 0.64 0.85
C ALA A 70 -1.92 0.01 0.83
N GLY A 71 -2.67 0.32 -0.24
CA GLY A 71 -3.93 -0.34 -0.59
C GLY A 71 -4.96 -0.40 0.55
N SER A 72 -5.61 -1.56 0.67
CA SER A 72 -6.66 -1.80 1.67
C SER A 72 -6.19 -1.64 3.11
N ASN A 73 -4.92 -1.93 3.39
CA ASN A 73 -4.36 -1.78 4.72
C ASN A 73 -4.25 -0.30 5.11
N ALA A 74 -3.70 0.53 4.22
CA ALA A 74 -3.58 1.96 4.47
C ALA A 74 -4.95 2.64 4.61
N ALA A 75 -5.91 2.24 3.77
CA ALA A 75 -7.30 2.70 3.87
C ALA A 75 -7.94 2.30 5.21
N TYR A 76 -7.66 1.10 5.70
CA TYR A 76 -8.12 0.65 7.01
C TYR A 76 -7.51 1.48 8.14
N LEU A 77 -6.20 1.72 8.12
CA LEU A 77 -5.49 2.45 9.19
C LEU A 77 -5.84 3.94 9.26
N ARG A 78 -6.18 4.56 8.13
CA ARG A 78 -6.54 5.98 8.05
C ARG A 78 -7.71 6.30 8.99
N GLY A 79 -7.51 7.29 9.86
CA GLY A 79 -8.51 7.71 10.86
C GLY A 79 -8.67 6.75 12.04
N ARG A 80 -7.93 5.63 12.09
CA ARG A 80 -7.95 4.66 13.19
C ARG A 80 -6.74 4.77 14.13
N ILE A 81 -5.71 5.52 13.75
CA ILE A 81 -4.52 5.78 14.55
C ILE A 81 -4.28 7.29 14.66
N PRO A 82 -3.62 7.78 15.73
CA PRO A 82 -3.45 9.21 15.98
C PRO A 82 -2.35 9.88 15.14
N VAL A 83 -1.59 9.11 14.35
CA VAL A 83 -0.51 9.61 13.48
C VAL A 83 -0.90 9.60 11.99
N PRO A 84 -0.26 10.42 11.15
CA PRO A 84 -0.53 10.43 9.72
C PRO A 84 -0.26 9.07 9.07
N VAL A 85 -1.13 8.68 8.12
CA VAL A 85 -0.95 7.50 7.27
C VAL A 85 -0.68 7.94 5.84
N VAL A 86 0.56 7.77 5.40
CA VAL A 86 0.99 7.95 4.01
C VAL A 86 0.68 6.68 3.22
N VAL A 87 -0.01 6.84 2.10
CA VAL A 87 -0.42 5.72 1.24
C VAL A 87 0.56 5.60 0.09
N ALA A 88 1.35 4.53 0.07
CA ALA A 88 2.08 4.11 -1.11
C ALA A 88 1.08 3.68 -2.20
N LYS A 89 1.15 4.33 -3.35
CA LYS A 89 0.26 4.08 -4.50
C LYS A 89 1.06 3.44 -5.62
N ALA A 90 0.48 2.42 -6.25
CA ALA A 90 0.97 1.97 -7.56
C ALA A 90 0.65 3.05 -8.60
N SER A 91 1.64 3.41 -9.41
CA SER A 91 1.49 4.33 -10.52
C SER A 91 0.90 3.62 -11.75
N GLY A 92 0.47 4.40 -12.75
CA GLY A 92 0.05 3.85 -14.04
C GLY A 92 1.18 3.08 -14.75
N PHE A 93 2.44 3.48 -14.57
CA PHE A 93 3.59 2.75 -15.12
C PHE A 93 3.78 1.39 -14.47
N ASP A 94 3.56 1.29 -13.16
CA ASP A 94 3.60 0.00 -12.45
C ASP A 94 2.52 -0.95 -12.97
N VAL A 95 1.32 -0.41 -13.23
CA VAL A 95 0.21 -1.17 -13.84
C VAL A 95 0.59 -1.63 -15.26
N MET A 96 1.12 -0.75 -16.10
CA MET A 96 1.57 -1.13 -17.46
C MET A 96 2.66 -2.21 -17.42
N GLN A 97 3.64 -2.08 -16.53
CA GLN A 97 4.70 -3.08 -16.38
C GLN A 97 4.14 -4.43 -15.90
N ALA A 98 3.20 -4.42 -14.95
CA ALA A 98 2.54 -5.62 -14.46
C ALA A 98 1.73 -6.31 -15.57
N LEU A 99 1.00 -5.55 -16.38
CA LEU A 99 0.25 -6.07 -17.53
C LEU A 99 1.15 -6.66 -18.60
N ALA A 100 2.26 -5.97 -18.94
CA ALA A 100 3.24 -6.49 -19.89
C ALA A 100 3.87 -7.81 -19.41
N ARG A 101 4.16 -7.94 -18.11
CA ARG A 101 4.63 -9.19 -17.52
C ARG A 101 3.56 -10.29 -17.55
N ALA A 102 2.33 -9.97 -17.18
CA ALA A 102 1.21 -10.92 -17.17
C ALA A 102 0.89 -11.45 -18.58
N ARG A 103 0.97 -10.58 -19.60
CA ARG A 103 0.72 -10.95 -21.01
C ARG A 103 1.68 -12.00 -21.55
N ARG A 104 2.91 -12.10 -21.01
CA ARG A 104 3.86 -13.16 -21.36
C ARG A 104 3.43 -14.54 -20.85
N VAL A 105 2.54 -14.59 -19.86
CA VAL A 105 2.03 -15.82 -19.26
C VAL A 105 0.67 -16.20 -19.86
N SER A 106 -0.21 -15.22 -20.10
CA SER A 106 -1.56 -15.47 -20.62
C SER A 106 -2.12 -14.28 -21.42
N PRO A 107 -2.88 -14.54 -22.52
CA PRO A 107 -3.64 -13.51 -23.23
C PRO A 107 -4.91 -13.05 -22.49
N ARG A 108 -5.40 -13.80 -21.49
CA ARG A 108 -6.49 -13.36 -20.61
C ARG A 108 -5.88 -12.84 -19.30
N ILE A 109 -6.14 -11.58 -18.96
CA ILE A 109 -5.60 -10.95 -17.75
C ILE A 109 -6.76 -10.49 -16.86
N GLY A 110 -6.67 -10.80 -15.57
CA GLY A 110 -7.55 -10.25 -14.54
C GLY A 110 -6.83 -9.22 -13.67
N VAL A 111 -7.49 -8.12 -13.37
CA VAL A 111 -7.03 -7.08 -12.44
C VAL A 111 -8.02 -6.95 -11.29
N ILE A 112 -7.52 -7.11 -10.07
CA ILE A 112 -8.30 -6.96 -8.83
C ILE A 112 -7.74 -5.80 -8.03
N THR A 113 -8.57 -4.80 -7.75
CA THR A 113 -8.19 -3.61 -6.97
C THR A 113 -9.08 -3.41 -5.75
N TYR A 114 -8.57 -2.72 -4.74
CA TYR A 114 -9.36 -2.38 -3.56
C TYR A 114 -10.30 -1.19 -3.86
N GLN A 115 -11.56 -1.29 -3.44
CA GLN A 115 -12.66 -0.32 -3.58
C GLN A 115 -13.09 0.01 -5.01
N GLU A 116 -12.20 0.50 -5.87
CA GLU A 116 -12.56 1.01 -7.19
C GLU A 116 -11.76 0.34 -8.32
N PRO A 117 -12.39 0.06 -9.47
CA PRO A 117 -11.67 -0.37 -10.67
C PRO A 117 -10.85 0.77 -11.27
N LEU A 118 -9.83 0.43 -12.07
CA LEU A 118 -9.00 1.40 -12.77
C LEU A 118 -9.74 1.85 -14.05
N ARG A 119 -10.41 3.00 -14.00
CA ARG A 119 -11.24 3.50 -15.11
C ARG A 119 -10.41 3.71 -16.37
N GLU A 120 -9.24 4.34 -16.22
CA GLU A 120 -8.31 4.61 -17.31
C GLU A 120 -7.80 3.30 -17.94
N LEU A 121 -7.70 2.23 -17.16
CA LEU A 121 -7.34 0.91 -17.67
C LEU A 121 -8.48 0.30 -18.51
N ALA A 122 -9.74 0.54 -18.15
CA ALA A 122 -10.88 0.05 -18.93
C ALA A 122 -10.92 0.72 -20.30
N ASP A 123 -10.74 2.05 -20.34
CA ASP A 123 -10.71 2.82 -21.58
C ASP A 123 -9.54 2.40 -22.47
N PHE A 124 -8.35 2.22 -21.87
CA PHE A 124 -7.17 1.70 -22.57
C PHE A 124 -7.41 0.30 -23.13
N ALA A 125 -7.94 -0.61 -22.32
CA ALA A 125 -8.22 -1.98 -22.74
C ALA A 125 -9.19 -2.04 -23.93
N ALA A 126 -10.27 -1.26 -23.88
CA ALA A 126 -11.24 -1.15 -24.98
C ALA A 126 -10.61 -0.56 -26.24
N THR A 127 -9.83 0.52 -26.10
CA THR A 127 -9.20 1.22 -27.23
C THR A 127 -8.21 0.35 -27.99
N PHE A 128 -7.43 -0.48 -27.27
CA PHE A 128 -6.38 -1.31 -27.86
C PHE A 128 -6.79 -2.78 -28.05
N GLY A 129 -8.06 -3.13 -27.81
CA GLY A 129 -8.57 -4.50 -27.96
C GLY A 129 -7.90 -5.51 -27.02
N ILE A 130 -7.55 -5.07 -25.81
CA ILE A 130 -6.86 -5.90 -24.82
C ILE A 130 -7.90 -6.51 -23.88
N ASP A 131 -7.99 -7.83 -23.84
CA ASP A 131 -8.88 -8.53 -22.90
C ASP A 131 -8.34 -8.44 -21.46
N ILE A 132 -8.89 -7.48 -20.70
CA ILE A 132 -8.61 -7.26 -19.28
C ILE A 132 -9.93 -7.28 -18.51
N ALA A 133 -10.15 -8.32 -17.72
CA ALA A 133 -11.23 -8.36 -16.75
C ALA A 133 -10.85 -7.55 -15.51
N GLN A 134 -11.74 -6.68 -15.05
CA GLN A 134 -11.55 -5.92 -13.80
C GLN A 134 -12.59 -6.31 -12.75
N ARG A 135 -12.14 -6.44 -11.49
CA ARG A 135 -13.00 -6.53 -10.30
C ARG A 135 -12.43 -5.65 -9.19
N SER A 136 -13.33 -5.18 -8.33
CA SER A 136 -12.98 -4.47 -7.11
C SER A 136 -13.43 -5.25 -5.88
N TYR A 137 -12.72 -5.10 -4.76
CA TYR A 137 -13.09 -5.74 -3.50
C TYR A 137 -13.06 -4.73 -2.33
N ALA A 138 -13.90 -4.95 -1.33
CA ALA A 138 -13.85 -4.19 -0.07
C ALA A 138 -13.47 -5.08 1.12
N THR A 139 -13.84 -6.36 1.06
CA THR A 139 -13.53 -7.37 2.08
C THR A 139 -12.60 -8.46 1.55
N LYS A 140 -12.07 -9.28 2.46
CA LYS A 140 -11.25 -10.44 2.09
C LYS A 140 -12.08 -11.47 1.32
N GLU A 141 -13.35 -11.58 1.66
CA GLU A 141 -14.34 -12.46 1.06
C GLU A 141 -14.63 -12.04 -0.38
N ASP A 142 -14.83 -10.74 -0.62
CA ASP A 142 -14.99 -10.17 -1.97
C ASP A 142 -13.77 -10.47 -2.85
N ALA A 143 -12.57 -10.30 -2.30
CA ALA A 143 -11.33 -10.54 -3.03
C ALA A 143 -11.22 -12.00 -3.48
N ARG A 144 -11.57 -12.95 -2.59
CA ARG A 144 -11.60 -14.39 -2.91
C ARG A 144 -12.64 -14.71 -3.97
N ALA A 145 -13.85 -14.17 -3.83
CA ALA A 145 -14.92 -14.37 -4.80
C ALA A 145 -14.51 -13.84 -6.18
N GLY A 146 -13.90 -12.66 -6.26
CA GLY A 146 -13.41 -12.08 -7.51
C GLY A 146 -12.32 -12.90 -8.18
N ILE A 147 -11.41 -13.52 -7.41
CA ILE A 147 -10.41 -14.44 -7.97
C ILE A 147 -11.08 -15.70 -8.56
N ILE A 148 -12.07 -16.26 -7.86
CA ILE A 148 -12.78 -17.46 -8.33
C ILE A 148 -13.54 -17.17 -9.62
N ASP A 149 -14.26 -16.05 -9.67
CA ASP A 149 -15.00 -15.58 -10.84
C ASP A 149 -14.07 -15.43 -12.07
N MET A 150 -12.85 -14.91 -11.87
CA MET A 150 -11.87 -14.72 -12.95
C MET A 150 -11.07 -15.96 -13.36
N LYS A 151 -11.21 -17.07 -12.62
CA LYS A 151 -10.60 -18.35 -13.03
C LYS A 151 -11.46 -19.13 -14.02
N ALA A 152 -12.77 -18.86 -14.06
CA ALA A 152 -13.71 -19.48 -14.99
C ALA A 152 -13.41 -19.04 -16.45
#